data_AF-A0A2L0HXM5-F1
#
_entry.id   AF-A0A2L0HXM5-F1
#
_cell.length_a   1.000
_cell.length_b   1.000
_cell.length_c   1.000
_cell.angle_alpha   90.00
_cell.angle_beta   90.00
_cell.angle_gamma   90.00
#
_symmetry.space_group_name_H-M   'P 1'
#
loop_
_entity.id
_entity.type
_entity.pdbx_description
1 polymer ?
#
loop_
_entity_poly.entity_id
_entity_poly.type
_entity_poly.pdbx_seq_one_letter_code
_entity_poly.pdbx_strand_id
1 'polypeptide(L)'
;MTVPFDGWDIFPDHVALGRSAIINAKKDALASTAVLTADAAQVAKVLGKGVAGYALSVAVEQLLGAVDWVLDPANNQIKYKPKIESQYIYTPAAWGNGTYFSTPQQACEYSLSLIQKMRPDIGYSSVSLDDKDCIYVSPYGVERLLYVKKVNPDYDGNSEKYLSLETVAQKVIENADAGSLDAQVATMAAAAEKLADAANDEEIEQAIVDQLENNAKCPSGIMSEKGQCWECTKEDYPVITQRTKLAKVETARLGKCLPEMDNTALFIRINAFNEFVQARVNENSCWAPLDPGHVQQEQDGRNGALKCTNYLK
;
A
#
# COMPACT_ATOMS: atom_id res chain seq x y z
N MET A 1 16.03 -12.78 -24.29
CA MET A 1 15.23 -12.84 -23.05
C MET A 1 15.41 -11.49 -22.41
N THR A 2 14.45 -10.59 -22.59
CA THR A 2 14.46 -9.28 -21.92
C THR A 2 14.45 -9.52 -20.42
N VAL A 3 15.29 -8.80 -19.68
CA VAL A 3 15.21 -8.80 -18.22
C VAL A 3 13.88 -8.11 -17.89
N PRO A 4 12.97 -8.72 -17.10
CA PRO A 4 11.70 -8.08 -16.74
C PRO A 4 11.95 -6.68 -16.15
N PHE A 5 11.07 -5.74 -16.45
CA PHE A 5 11.13 -4.35 -15.99
C PHE A 5 12.39 -3.60 -16.42
N ASP A 6 12.91 -3.82 -17.63
CA ASP A 6 14.03 -3.05 -18.21
C ASP A 6 15.28 -2.95 -17.30
N GLY A 7 15.57 -4.04 -16.59
CA GLY A 7 16.73 -4.15 -15.70
C GLY A 7 16.53 -3.57 -14.30
N TRP A 8 15.30 -3.20 -13.93
CA TRP A 8 14.94 -2.90 -12.55
C TRP A 8 14.76 -4.17 -11.73
N ASP A 9 15.56 -4.31 -10.67
CA ASP A 9 15.38 -5.32 -9.64
C ASP A 9 14.31 -4.84 -8.64
N ILE A 10 13.12 -5.44 -8.69
CA ILE A 10 12.02 -5.14 -7.77
C ILE A 10 12.23 -5.86 -6.43
N PHE A 11 12.12 -5.15 -5.32
CA PHE A 11 12.20 -5.74 -3.98
C PHE A 11 10.87 -6.40 -3.59
N PRO A 12 10.91 -7.55 -2.89
CA PRO A 12 9.71 -8.30 -2.50
C PRO A 12 8.90 -7.59 -1.40
N ASP A 13 9.55 -6.73 -0.61
CA ASP A 13 8.90 -6.02 0.48
C ASP A 13 8.18 -4.78 -0.04
N HIS A 14 6.85 -4.84 -0.04
CA HIS A 14 5.96 -3.75 -0.43
C HIS A 14 5.40 -3.06 0.80
N VAL A 15 5.25 -1.73 0.73
CA VAL A 15 4.74 -0.93 1.84
C VAL A 15 3.32 -0.44 1.51
N ALA A 16 2.39 -0.59 2.44
CA ALA A 16 1.04 -0.05 2.29
C ALA A 16 1.06 1.49 2.22
N LEU A 17 0.27 2.04 1.30
CA LEU A 17 0.01 3.47 1.16
C LEU A 17 -1.49 3.67 0.91
N GLY A 18 -2.31 3.57 1.96
CA GLY A 18 -3.77 3.56 1.82
C GLY A 18 -4.22 2.39 0.96
N ARG A 19 -5.02 2.66 -0.09
CA ARG A 19 -5.39 1.63 -1.09
C ARG A 19 -4.27 1.18 -2.04
N SER A 20 -3.10 1.82 -2.00
CA SER A 20 -1.99 1.55 -2.92
C SER A 20 -0.85 0.80 -2.23
N ALA A 21 0.05 0.23 -3.02
CA ALA A 21 1.32 -0.33 -2.54
C ALA A 21 2.50 0.47 -3.11
N ILE A 22 3.50 0.74 -2.27
CA ILE A 22 4.79 1.27 -2.70
C ILE A 22 5.70 0.09 -3.01
N ILE A 23 6.21 0.08 -4.24
CA ILE A 23 7.15 -0.90 -4.76
C ILE A 23 8.52 -0.22 -4.82
N ASN A 24 9.49 -0.80 -4.12
CA ASN A 24 10.87 -0.33 -4.16
C ASN A 24 11.66 -1.12 -5.19
N ALA A 25 12.53 -0.46 -5.94
CA ALA A 25 13.37 -1.11 -6.93
C ALA A 25 14.75 -0.47 -7.01
N LYS A 26 15.70 -1.20 -7.60
CA LYS A 26 17.03 -0.70 -7.95
C LYS A 26 17.39 -1.03 -9.39
N LYS A 27 18.20 -0.18 -10.01
CA LYS A 27 18.82 -0.42 -11.32
C LYS A 27 20.22 0.14 -11.29
N ASP A 28 21.22 -0.74 -11.34
CA ASP A 28 22.61 -0.39 -11.04
C ASP A 28 22.71 0.36 -9.69
N ALA A 29 23.14 1.62 -9.76
CA ALA A 29 23.33 2.54 -8.64
C ALA A 29 22.07 3.31 -8.24
N LEU A 30 21.01 3.25 -9.05
CA LEU A 30 19.78 4.00 -8.87
C LEU A 30 18.85 3.23 -7.93
N ALA A 31 18.26 3.95 -6.99
CA ALA A 31 17.10 3.50 -6.23
C ALA A 31 15.87 4.26 -6.73
N SER A 32 14.73 3.57 -6.77
CA SER A 32 13.47 4.18 -7.18
C SER A 32 12.28 3.52 -6.49
N THR A 33 11.13 4.19 -6.62
CA THR A 33 9.86 3.72 -6.10
C THR A 33 8.75 3.90 -7.13
N ALA A 34 7.89 2.91 -7.26
CA ALA A 34 6.64 2.99 -8.01
C ALA A 34 5.45 2.86 -7.05
N VAL A 35 4.34 3.50 -7.39
CA VAL A 35 3.09 3.37 -6.63
C VAL A 35 2.10 2.58 -7.47
N LEU A 36 1.70 1.43 -6.95
CA LEU A 36 0.80 0.53 -7.62
C LEU A 36 -0.56 0.57 -6.94
N THR A 37 -1.58 0.98 -7.70
CA THR A 37 -2.97 1.03 -7.22
C THR A 37 -3.76 -0.05 -7.94
N ALA A 38 -4.37 -0.95 -7.17
CA ALA A 38 -5.27 -1.97 -7.67
C ALA A 38 -6.69 -1.40 -7.81
N ASP A 39 -7.38 -1.76 -8.88
CA ASP A 39 -8.80 -1.42 -9.06
C ASP A 39 -9.73 -2.42 -8.32
N ALA A 40 -11.04 -2.14 -8.34
CA ALA A 40 -12.03 -2.97 -7.66
C ALA A 40 -12.10 -4.41 -8.24
N ALA A 41 -11.84 -4.59 -9.54
CA ALA A 41 -11.83 -5.92 -10.15
C ALA A 41 -10.63 -6.74 -9.67
N GLN A 42 -9.45 -6.12 -9.57
CA GLN A 42 -8.23 -6.73 -9.04
C GLN A 42 -8.37 -7.09 -7.56
N VAL A 43 -8.95 -6.20 -6.75
CA VAL A 43 -9.24 -6.49 -5.33
C VAL A 43 -10.30 -7.60 -5.21
N ALA A 44 -11.36 -7.58 -6.04
CA ALA A 44 -12.37 -8.64 -6.06
C ALA A 44 -11.77 -10.02 -6.39
N LYS A 45 -10.82 -10.10 -7.32
CA LYS A 45 -10.09 -11.34 -7.66
C LYS A 45 -9.37 -11.92 -6.44
N VAL A 46 -8.72 -11.08 -5.64
CA VAL A 46 -8.03 -11.47 -4.40
C VAL A 46 -9.01 -11.93 -3.33
N LEU A 47 -10.10 -11.18 -3.12
CA LEU A 47 -11.15 -11.53 -2.16
C LEU A 47 -11.83 -12.86 -2.53
N GLY A 48 -12.08 -13.09 -3.82
CA GLY A 48 -12.65 -14.34 -4.34
C GLY A 48 -11.77 -15.57 -4.08
N LYS A 49 -10.44 -15.38 -3.99
CA LYS A 49 -9.49 -16.43 -3.59
C LYS A 49 -9.46 -16.68 -2.07
N GLY A 50 -10.26 -15.94 -1.30
CA GLY A 50 -10.29 -16.03 0.17
C GLY A 50 -9.14 -15.31 0.86
N VAL A 51 -8.34 -14.53 0.12
CA VAL A 51 -7.30 -13.68 0.71
C VAL A 51 -7.97 -12.50 1.41
N ALA A 52 -7.47 -12.13 2.59
CA ALA A 52 -8.01 -11.04 3.41
C ALA A 52 -9.50 -11.22 3.79
N GLY A 53 -9.89 -12.44 4.18
CA GLY A 53 -11.27 -12.77 4.56
C GLY A 53 -11.87 -11.90 5.68
N TYR A 54 -11.04 -11.31 6.56
CA TYR A 54 -11.52 -10.35 7.55
C TYR A 54 -11.97 -9.03 6.90
N ALA A 55 -11.17 -8.48 5.97
CA ALA A 55 -11.56 -7.29 5.21
C ALA A 55 -12.84 -7.51 4.41
N LEU A 56 -12.99 -8.70 3.80
CA LEU A 56 -14.23 -9.12 3.15
C LEU A 56 -15.41 -9.07 4.13
N SER A 57 -15.27 -9.71 5.29
CA SER A 57 -16.36 -9.82 6.27
C SER A 57 -16.79 -8.46 6.79
N VAL A 58 -15.83 -7.58 7.13
CA VAL A 58 -16.10 -6.21 7.57
C VAL A 58 -16.80 -5.41 6.47
N ALA A 59 -16.35 -5.50 5.21
CA ALA A 59 -16.99 -4.80 4.10
C ALA A 59 -18.43 -5.28 3.85
N VAL A 60 -18.67 -6.60 3.92
CA VAL A 60 -20.03 -7.16 3.78
C VAL A 60 -20.93 -6.69 4.92
N GLU A 61 -20.45 -6.69 6.17
CA GLU A 61 -21.22 -6.21 7.32
C GLU A 61 -21.55 -4.71 7.21
N GLN A 62 -20.62 -3.89 6.72
CA GLN A 62 -20.88 -2.47 6.49
C GLN A 62 -21.91 -2.21 5.37
N LEU A 63 -21.97 -3.07 4.35
CA LEU A 63 -22.88 -2.94 3.22
C LEU A 63 -24.27 -3.49 3.51
N LEU A 64 -24.36 -4.63 4.21
CA LEU A 64 -25.59 -5.39 4.38
C LEU A 64 -26.08 -5.45 5.84
N GLY A 65 -25.27 -5.01 6.80
CA GLY A 65 -25.47 -5.28 8.21
C GLY A 65 -25.14 -6.73 8.59
N ALA A 66 -25.57 -7.13 9.79
CA ALA A 66 -25.40 -8.50 10.25
C ALA A 66 -26.37 -9.44 9.53
N VAL A 67 -26.04 -9.89 8.31
CA VAL A 67 -26.78 -10.91 7.55
C VAL A 67 -25.99 -12.20 7.45
N ASP A 68 -26.68 -13.33 7.28
CA ASP A 68 -26.01 -14.60 6.94
C ASP A 68 -25.67 -14.59 5.44
N TRP A 69 -24.40 -14.83 5.12
CA TRP A 69 -23.91 -14.79 3.75
C TRP A 69 -22.86 -15.86 3.47
N VAL A 70 -22.71 -16.20 2.20
CA VAL A 70 -21.72 -17.16 1.70
C VAL A 70 -21.01 -16.55 0.49
N LEU A 71 -19.67 -16.67 0.47
CA LEU A 71 -18.87 -16.32 -0.69
C LEU A 71 -19.13 -17.31 -1.83
N ASP A 72 -19.43 -16.81 -3.02
CA ASP A 72 -19.57 -17.59 -4.26
C ASP A 72 -18.49 -17.15 -5.27
N PRO A 73 -17.25 -17.66 -5.14
CA PRO A 73 -16.14 -17.25 -5.99
C PRO A 73 -16.37 -17.56 -7.47
N ALA A 74 -17.11 -18.62 -7.78
CA ALA A 74 -17.36 -19.06 -9.15
C ALA A 74 -18.17 -18.03 -9.96
N ASN A 75 -18.98 -17.20 -9.27
CA ASN A 75 -19.80 -16.17 -9.88
C ASN A 75 -19.38 -14.75 -9.46
N ASN A 76 -18.21 -14.58 -8.82
CA ASN A 76 -17.70 -13.31 -8.32
C ASN A 76 -18.71 -12.53 -7.46
N GLN A 77 -19.40 -13.21 -6.54
CA GLN A 77 -20.47 -12.59 -5.74
C GLN A 77 -20.58 -13.16 -4.33
N ILE A 78 -21.29 -12.45 -3.47
CA ILE A 78 -21.79 -12.89 -2.17
C ILE A 78 -23.25 -13.28 -2.31
N LYS A 79 -23.61 -14.47 -1.83
CA LYS A 79 -25.00 -14.91 -1.66
C LYS A 79 -25.44 -14.61 -0.23
N TYR A 80 -26.60 -13.99 -0.07
CA TYR A 80 -27.12 -13.69 1.26
C TYR A 80 -28.65 -13.75 1.32
N LYS A 81 -29.16 -13.87 2.54
CA LYS A 81 -30.60 -13.77 2.82
C LYS A 81 -30.86 -12.62 3.79
N PRO A 82 -31.79 -11.69 3.49
CA PRO A 82 -32.14 -10.63 4.43
C PRO A 82 -32.69 -11.20 5.75
N LYS A 83 -32.31 -10.60 6.89
CA LYS A 83 -32.80 -11.03 8.22
C LYS A 83 -34.27 -10.73 8.48
N ILE A 84 -34.90 -9.82 7.73
CA ILE A 84 -36.33 -9.51 7.92
C ILE A 84 -37.16 -10.46 7.07
N GLU A 85 -37.31 -11.68 7.59
CA GLU A 85 -38.01 -12.78 6.93
C GLU A 85 -39.55 -12.66 6.98
N SER A 86 -40.09 -11.67 7.70
CA SER A 86 -41.53 -11.57 7.90
C SER A 86 -42.18 -10.78 6.77
N GLN A 87 -43.20 -11.39 6.15
CA GLN A 87 -44.12 -10.74 5.20
C GLN A 87 -44.74 -9.46 5.76
N TYR A 88 -44.80 -9.36 7.08
CA TYR A 88 -45.44 -8.27 7.77
C TYR A 88 -44.53 -7.70 8.85
N ILE A 89 -44.57 -6.38 8.98
CA ILE A 89 -43.99 -5.66 10.12
C ILE A 89 -45.09 -5.14 11.02
N TYR A 90 -44.77 -5.06 12.30
CA TYR A 90 -45.71 -4.73 13.37
C TYR A 90 -45.23 -3.48 14.11
N THR A 91 -46.16 -2.58 14.45
CA THR A 91 -45.84 -1.35 15.21
C THR A 91 -46.99 -1.00 16.17
N PRO A 92 -46.74 -0.44 17.37
CA PRO A 92 -47.81 -0.02 18.27
C PRO A 92 -48.70 1.06 17.63
N ALA A 93 -50.03 0.92 17.70
CA ALA A 93 -50.94 1.87 17.06
C ALA A 93 -51.05 3.21 17.81
N ALA A 94 -50.92 3.20 19.14
CA ALA A 94 -51.13 4.39 19.96
C ALA A 94 -49.87 5.26 20.11
N TRP A 95 -48.66 4.69 19.93
CA TRP A 95 -47.37 5.35 20.24
C TRP A 95 -46.21 4.94 19.32
N GLY A 96 -46.51 4.32 18.17
CA GLY A 96 -45.50 3.82 17.23
C GLY A 96 -44.77 4.98 16.54
N ASN A 97 -43.71 5.48 17.17
CA ASN A 97 -42.75 6.46 16.62
C ASN A 97 -41.90 5.86 15.47
N GLY A 98 -42.53 5.25 14.46
CA GLY A 98 -41.83 4.64 13.33
C GLY A 98 -40.98 3.41 13.68
N THR A 99 -41.12 2.84 14.89
CA THR A 99 -40.44 1.60 15.28
C THR A 99 -41.23 0.40 14.76
N TYR A 100 -40.55 -0.47 14.01
CA TYR A 100 -41.12 -1.66 13.39
C TYR A 100 -40.48 -2.92 13.95
N PHE A 101 -41.30 -3.96 14.11
CA PHE A 101 -40.88 -5.26 14.64
C PHE A 101 -41.27 -6.37 13.67
N SER A 102 -40.51 -7.46 13.65
CA SER A 102 -40.77 -8.61 12.77
C SER A 102 -41.88 -9.52 13.29
N THR A 103 -42.28 -9.38 14.56
CA THR A 103 -43.38 -10.14 15.17
C THR A 103 -44.36 -9.24 15.95
N PRO A 104 -45.65 -9.63 16.07
CA PRO A 104 -46.61 -8.91 16.92
C PRO A 104 -46.17 -8.86 18.39
N GLN A 105 -45.58 -9.95 18.88
CA GLN A 105 -45.14 -10.10 20.27
C GLN A 105 -44.12 -9.02 20.65
N GLN A 106 -43.11 -8.79 19.81
CA GLN A 106 -42.10 -7.75 20.03
C GLN A 106 -42.72 -6.34 20.04
N ALA A 107 -43.69 -6.07 19.17
CA ALA A 107 -44.41 -4.80 19.17
C ALA A 107 -45.21 -4.60 20.47
N CYS A 108 -45.80 -5.66 21.01
CA CYS A 108 -46.53 -5.63 22.27
C CYS A 108 -45.60 -5.50 23.49
N GLU A 109 -44.46 -6.20 23.50
CA GLU A 109 -43.45 -6.05 24.56
C GLU A 109 -42.87 -4.64 24.59
N TYR A 110 -42.59 -4.07 23.41
CA TYR A 110 -42.15 -2.68 23.31
C TYR A 110 -43.23 -1.71 23.83
N SER A 111 -44.51 -1.93 23.46
CA SER A 111 -45.63 -1.14 23.98
C SER A 111 -45.73 -1.23 25.50
N LEU A 112 -45.60 -2.43 26.07
CA LEU A 112 -45.57 -2.63 27.52
C LEU A 112 -44.44 -1.85 28.16
N SER A 113 -43.24 -1.87 27.57
CA SER A 113 -42.10 -1.11 28.09
C SER A 113 -42.36 0.40 28.13
N LEU A 114 -43.10 0.93 27.15
CA LEU A 114 -43.50 2.34 27.13
C LEU A 114 -44.54 2.65 28.22
N ILE A 115 -45.53 1.78 28.39
CA ILE A 115 -46.56 1.93 29.42
C ILE A 115 -45.95 1.86 30.81
N GLN A 116 -45.07 0.90 31.07
CA GLN A 116 -44.37 0.76 32.35
C GLN A 116 -43.50 1.99 32.67
N LYS A 117 -42.90 2.63 31.65
CA LYS A 117 -42.19 3.91 31.83
C LYS A 117 -43.14 5.06 32.19
N MET A 118 -44.34 5.10 31.63
CA MET A 118 -45.33 6.15 31.90
C MET A 118 -46.10 5.92 33.22
N ARG A 119 -46.31 4.66 33.59
CA ARG A 119 -47.13 4.19 34.72
C ARG A 119 -46.38 3.13 35.53
N PRO A 120 -45.27 3.50 36.20
CA PRO A 120 -44.47 2.56 36.97
C PRO A 120 -45.19 2.04 38.22
N ASP A 121 -46.28 2.70 38.63
CA ASP A 121 -47.14 2.34 39.75
C ASP A 121 -48.04 1.12 39.47
N ILE A 122 -48.15 0.68 38.20
CA ILE A 122 -49.03 -0.39 37.77
C ILE A 122 -48.23 -1.67 37.48
N GLY A 123 -48.53 -2.75 38.20
CA GLY A 123 -47.95 -4.07 37.98
C GLY A 123 -48.66 -4.83 36.85
N TYR A 124 -48.15 -4.72 35.63
CA TYR A 124 -48.64 -5.48 34.48
C TYR A 124 -48.09 -6.93 34.48
N SER A 125 -48.95 -7.93 34.29
CA SER A 125 -48.64 -9.34 34.63
C SER A 125 -48.67 -10.37 33.49
N SER A 126 -48.95 -9.98 32.25
CA SER A 126 -48.70 -10.80 31.06
C SER A 126 -48.94 -9.99 29.78
N VAL A 127 -48.29 -10.40 28.68
CA VAL A 127 -48.63 -9.98 27.32
C VAL A 127 -49.25 -11.19 26.63
N SER A 128 -50.52 -11.11 26.23
CA SER A 128 -51.13 -12.08 25.34
C SER A 128 -51.60 -11.40 24.06
N LEU A 129 -51.60 -12.15 22.96
CA LEU A 129 -51.99 -11.63 21.64
C LEU A 129 -53.42 -12.09 21.30
N ASP A 130 -54.23 -11.19 20.75
CA ASP A 130 -55.55 -11.49 20.20
C ASP A 130 -55.75 -10.72 18.90
N ASP A 131 -55.78 -11.39 17.74
CA ASP A 131 -55.82 -10.89 16.35
C ASP A 131 -55.08 -9.56 16.04
N LYS A 132 -55.48 -8.42 16.62
CA LYS A 132 -54.86 -7.07 16.46
C LYS A 132 -54.51 -6.35 17.77
N ASP A 133 -54.74 -7.00 18.90
CA ASP A 133 -54.59 -6.46 20.24
C ASP A 133 -53.42 -7.13 20.97
N CYS A 134 -52.61 -6.28 21.58
CA CYS A 134 -51.83 -6.63 22.74
C CYS A 134 -52.73 -6.54 23.97
N ILE A 135 -52.89 -7.66 24.67
CA ILE A 135 -53.66 -7.75 25.90
C ILE A 135 -52.71 -7.70 27.07
N TYR A 136 -52.95 -6.77 27.99
CA TYR A 136 -52.21 -6.63 29.24
C TYR A 136 -53.15 -6.80 30.42
N VAL A 137 -52.70 -7.53 31.43
CA VAL A 137 -53.44 -7.69 32.69
C VAL A 137 -52.82 -6.78 33.75
N SER A 138 -53.58 -5.82 34.24
CA SER A 138 -53.23 -4.93 35.34
C SER A 138 -54.14 -5.19 36.56
N PRO A 139 -53.83 -4.65 37.75
CA PRO A 139 -54.70 -4.76 38.92
C PRO A 139 -56.09 -4.13 38.71
N TYR A 140 -56.24 -3.30 37.67
CA TYR A 140 -57.50 -2.62 37.31
C TYR A 140 -58.31 -3.38 36.27
N GLY A 141 -57.78 -4.47 35.72
CA GLY A 141 -58.46 -5.33 34.76
C GLY A 141 -57.63 -5.59 33.50
N VAL A 142 -58.33 -5.89 32.41
CA VAL A 142 -57.72 -6.21 31.11
C VAL A 142 -57.67 -4.97 30.24
N GLU A 143 -56.47 -4.58 29.83
CA GLU A 143 -56.20 -3.47 28.92
C GLU A 143 -55.84 -4.01 27.54
N ARG A 144 -56.35 -3.35 26.48
CA ARG A 144 -56.10 -3.73 25.08
C ARG A 144 -55.46 -2.57 24.34
N LEU A 145 -54.35 -2.84 23.67
CA LEU A 145 -53.73 -1.88 22.78
C LEU A 145 -53.53 -2.47 21.41
N LEU A 146 -53.94 -1.70 20.42
CA LEU A 146 -53.81 -2.07 19.02
C LEU A 146 -52.33 -2.07 18.61
N TYR A 147 -51.94 -3.07 17.84
CA TYR A 147 -50.76 -3.01 16.99
C TYR A 147 -51.20 -2.96 15.53
N VAL A 148 -50.42 -2.27 14.70
CA VAL A 148 -50.65 -2.16 13.27
C VAL A 148 -49.77 -3.17 12.55
N LYS A 149 -50.41 -4.07 11.80
CA LYS A 149 -49.79 -4.95 10.83
C LYS A 149 -49.65 -4.20 9.50
N LYS A 150 -48.44 -4.05 8.98
CA LYS A 150 -48.17 -3.50 7.64
C LYS A 150 -47.50 -4.55 6.77
N VAL A 151 -47.76 -4.52 5.47
CA VAL A 151 -46.90 -5.25 4.52
C VAL A 151 -45.50 -4.71 4.68
N ASN A 152 -44.55 -5.61 4.90
CA ASN A 152 -43.16 -5.23 4.94
C ASN A 152 -42.72 -4.86 3.51
N PRO A 153 -42.42 -3.58 3.21
CA PRO A 153 -41.98 -3.20 1.87
C PRO A 153 -40.65 -3.87 1.48
N ASP A 154 -39.88 -4.33 2.46
CA ASP A 154 -38.59 -5.00 2.28
C ASP A 154 -38.74 -6.54 2.21
N TYR A 155 -39.95 -7.09 2.32
CA TYR A 155 -40.18 -8.53 2.21
C TYR A 155 -40.18 -8.99 0.75
N ASP A 156 -39.23 -9.85 0.44
CA ASP A 156 -39.01 -10.43 -0.89
C ASP A 156 -39.21 -11.95 -0.92
N GLY A 157 -39.84 -12.52 0.11
CA GLY A 157 -40.11 -13.95 0.21
C GLY A 157 -38.90 -14.82 0.57
N ASN A 158 -37.89 -14.28 1.27
CA ASN A 158 -36.63 -14.98 1.57
C ASN A 158 -35.89 -15.43 0.30
N SER A 159 -36.01 -14.66 -0.78
CA SER A 159 -35.30 -14.95 -2.01
C SER A 159 -33.80 -14.72 -1.80
N GLU A 160 -32.99 -15.62 -2.35
CA GLU A 160 -31.55 -15.47 -2.32
C GLU A 160 -31.16 -14.20 -3.10
N LYS A 161 -30.41 -13.33 -2.45
CA LYS A 161 -29.90 -12.09 -3.03
C LYS A 161 -28.40 -12.19 -3.26
N TYR A 162 -27.94 -11.37 -4.19
CA TYR A 162 -26.56 -11.35 -4.63
C TYR A 162 -25.97 -9.95 -4.47
N LEU A 163 -24.72 -9.90 -4.04
CA LEU A 163 -23.91 -8.68 -3.99
C LEU A 163 -22.62 -8.97 -4.74
N SER A 164 -22.28 -8.16 -5.75
CA SER A 164 -21.06 -8.42 -6.54
C SER A 164 -19.81 -8.23 -5.68
N LEU A 165 -18.79 -9.06 -5.91
CA LEU A 165 -17.50 -8.90 -5.24
C LEU A 165 -16.82 -7.58 -5.61
N GLU A 166 -17.13 -7.00 -6.77
CA GLU A 166 -16.62 -5.69 -7.16
C GLU A 166 -17.19 -4.58 -6.25
N THR A 167 -18.48 -4.63 -5.89
CA THR A 167 -19.05 -3.68 -4.92
C THR A 167 -18.43 -3.86 -3.53
N VAL A 168 -18.20 -5.11 -3.11
CA VAL A 168 -17.53 -5.39 -1.83
C VAL A 168 -16.07 -4.92 -1.86
N ALA A 169 -15.36 -5.15 -2.97
CA ALA A 169 -13.99 -4.71 -3.19
C ALA A 169 -13.87 -3.19 -3.19
N GLN A 170 -14.82 -2.48 -3.78
CA GLN A 170 -14.87 -1.02 -3.71
C GLN A 170 -15.00 -0.56 -2.25
N LYS A 171 -15.79 -1.25 -1.43
CA LYS A 171 -15.88 -0.94 0.00
C LYS A 171 -14.59 -1.25 0.76
N VAL A 172 -13.90 -2.32 0.41
CA VAL A 172 -12.56 -2.64 0.95
C VAL A 172 -11.56 -1.54 0.58
N ILE A 173 -11.58 -1.02 -0.65
CA ILE A 173 -10.73 0.10 -1.08
C ILE A 173 -11.00 1.36 -0.24
N GLU A 174 -12.28 1.72 -0.04
CA GLU A 174 -12.65 2.85 0.83
C GLU A 174 -12.13 2.67 2.27
N ASN A 175 -12.22 1.46 2.81
CA ASN A 175 -11.71 1.16 4.15
C ASN A 175 -10.19 1.24 4.21
N ALA A 176 -9.47 0.82 3.16
CA ALA A 176 -8.02 0.93 3.08
C ALA A 176 -7.56 2.39 3.03
N ASP A 177 -8.27 3.24 2.27
CA ASP A 177 -8.09 4.69 2.23
C ASP A 177 -8.37 5.33 3.61
N ALA A 178 -9.34 4.81 4.35
CA ALA A 178 -9.64 5.22 5.72
C ALA A 178 -8.65 4.68 6.78
N GLY A 179 -7.65 3.90 6.38
CA GLY A 179 -6.59 3.41 7.26
C GLY A 179 -6.85 2.04 7.91
N SER A 180 -7.83 1.27 7.45
CA SER A 180 -8.06 -0.10 7.93
C SER A 180 -6.92 -1.03 7.51
N LEU A 181 -6.18 -1.57 8.48
CA LEU A 181 -5.05 -2.46 8.24
C LEU A 181 -5.46 -3.73 7.49
N ASP A 182 -6.58 -4.33 7.86
CA ASP A 182 -7.08 -5.55 7.18
C ASP A 182 -7.44 -5.26 5.72
N ALA A 183 -8.03 -4.09 5.47
CA ALA A 183 -8.34 -3.67 4.11
C ALA A 183 -7.07 -3.37 3.29
N GLN A 184 -6.05 -2.77 3.92
CA GLN A 184 -4.74 -2.56 3.30
C GLN A 184 -4.05 -3.88 2.93
N VAL A 185 -4.23 -4.95 3.72
CA VAL A 185 -3.74 -6.29 3.36
C VAL A 185 -4.38 -6.78 2.05
N ALA A 186 -5.69 -6.56 1.86
CA ALA A 186 -6.39 -6.94 0.63
C ALA A 186 -5.89 -6.15 -0.58
N THR A 187 -5.75 -4.82 -0.46
CA THR A 187 -5.29 -3.97 -1.56
C THR A 187 -3.81 -4.20 -1.88
N MET A 188 -2.97 -4.49 -0.89
CA MET A 188 -1.57 -4.89 -1.10
C MET A 188 -1.45 -6.22 -1.83
N ALA A 189 -2.25 -7.23 -1.46
CA ALA A 189 -2.27 -8.50 -2.16
C ALA A 189 -2.72 -8.32 -3.63
N ALA A 190 -3.68 -7.43 -3.89
CA ALA A 190 -4.12 -7.11 -5.25
C ALA A 190 -3.05 -6.36 -6.04
N ALA A 191 -2.30 -5.45 -5.40
CA ALA A 191 -1.16 -4.80 -6.02
C ALA A 191 -0.02 -5.80 -6.33
N ALA A 192 0.29 -6.72 -5.42
CA ALA A 192 1.28 -7.77 -5.66
C ALA A 192 0.89 -8.69 -6.82
N GLU A 193 -0.39 -9.03 -6.93
CA GLU A 193 -0.90 -9.80 -8.08
C GLU A 193 -0.81 -8.99 -9.38
N LYS A 194 -1.17 -7.70 -9.36
CA LYS A 194 -1.00 -6.79 -10.52
C LYS A 194 0.47 -6.69 -10.96
N LEU A 195 1.40 -6.64 -10.02
CA LEU A 195 2.84 -6.65 -10.31
C LEU A 195 3.29 -7.98 -10.92
N ALA A 196 2.75 -9.11 -10.46
CA ALA A 196 3.04 -10.42 -11.04
C ALA A 196 2.44 -10.56 -12.46
N ASP A 197 1.24 -10.02 -12.69
CA ASP A 197 0.58 -10.00 -13.99
C ASP A 197 1.38 -9.15 -15.00
N ALA A 198 2.08 -8.10 -14.56
CA ALA A 198 2.93 -7.25 -15.40
C ALA A 198 4.02 -8.03 -16.16
N ALA A 199 4.52 -9.15 -15.63
CA ALA A 199 5.49 -9.99 -16.34
C ALA A 199 4.95 -10.58 -17.66
N ASN A 200 3.63 -10.53 -17.88
CA ASN A 200 2.97 -11.00 -19.10
C ASN A 200 2.11 -9.90 -19.76
N ASP A 201 2.20 -8.65 -19.29
CA ASP A 201 1.41 -7.52 -19.76
C ASP A 201 2.33 -6.31 -19.97
N GLU A 202 2.70 -6.07 -21.23
CA GLU A 202 3.64 -5.02 -21.65
C GLU A 202 3.14 -3.62 -21.26
N GLU A 203 1.83 -3.38 -21.23
CA GLU A 203 1.26 -2.07 -20.86
C GLU A 203 1.43 -1.81 -19.36
N ILE A 204 1.16 -2.82 -18.53
CA ILE A 204 1.37 -2.73 -17.07
C ILE A 204 2.86 -2.65 -16.75
N GLU A 205 3.70 -3.46 -17.40
CA GLU A 205 5.15 -3.43 -17.24
C GLU A 205 5.71 -2.04 -17.55
N GLN A 206 5.37 -1.49 -18.71
CA GLN A 206 5.88 -0.18 -19.12
C GLN A 206 5.42 0.93 -18.17
N ALA A 207 4.17 0.89 -17.70
CA ALA A 207 3.67 1.87 -16.74
C ALA A 207 4.41 1.83 -15.39
N ILE A 208 4.93 0.66 -14.99
CA ILE A 208 5.77 0.51 -13.79
C ILE A 208 7.19 1.04 -14.09
N VAL A 209 7.79 0.64 -15.22
CA VAL A 209 9.12 1.11 -15.64
C VAL A 209 9.16 2.63 -15.74
N ASP A 210 8.15 3.26 -16.36
CA ASP A 210 8.08 4.72 -16.49
C ASP A 210 8.06 5.41 -15.13
N GLN A 211 7.34 4.87 -14.14
CA GLN A 211 7.38 5.41 -12.77
C GLN A 211 8.76 5.26 -12.15
N LEU A 212 9.40 4.09 -12.32
CA LEU A 212 10.72 3.83 -11.77
C LEU A 212 11.78 4.74 -12.39
N GLU A 213 11.79 4.92 -13.69
CA GLU A 213 12.71 5.82 -14.38
C GLU A 213 12.49 7.28 -13.96
N ASN A 214 11.23 7.73 -13.86
CA ASN A 214 10.91 9.10 -13.45
C ASN A 214 11.27 9.39 -11.99
N ASN A 215 11.23 8.37 -11.12
CA ASN A 215 11.53 8.51 -9.69
C ASN A 215 12.97 8.13 -9.31
N ALA A 216 13.77 7.69 -10.30
CA ALA A 216 15.12 7.18 -10.09
C ALA A 216 16.04 8.25 -9.49
N LYS A 217 16.72 7.90 -8.39
CA LYS A 217 17.66 8.78 -7.70
C LYS A 217 18.87 7.99 -7.24
N CYS A 218 20.00 8.67 -7.20
CA CYS A 218 21.17 8.16 -6.50
C CYS A 218 20.87 8.14 -4.99
N PRO A 219 21.22 7.07 -4.26
CA PRO A 219 21.00 6.99 -2.81
C PRO A 219 21.57 8.18 -2.03
N SER A 220 22.72 8.71 -2.45
CA SER A 220 23.34 9.91 -1.87
C SER A 220 22.65 11.23 -2.25
N GLY A 221 21.77 11.21 -3.25
CA GLY A 221 21.20 12.39 -3.90
C GLY A 221 22.19 13.14 -4.80
N ILE A 222 23.38 12.60 -5.05
CA ILE A 222 24.41 13.24 -5.87
C ILE A 222 24.56 12.49 -7.19
N MET A 223 24.39 13.24 -8.28
CA MET A 223 24.52 12.75 -9.66
C MET A 223 25.52 13.62 -10.42
N SER A 224 26.36 13.01 -11.24
CA SER A 224 27.26 13.74 -12.14
C SER A 224 26.50 14.33 -13.33
N GLU A 225 27.09 15.31 -14.01
CA GLU A 225 26.55 15.87 -15.27
C GLU A 225 26.38 14.81 -16.37
N LYS A 226 27.11 13.69 -16.26
CA LYS A 226 27.05 12.55 -17.19
C LYS A 226 26.06 11.47 -16.75
N GLY A 227 25.26 11.73 -15.71
CA GLY A 227 24.23 10.80 -15.21
C GLY A 227 24.77 9.68 -14.31
N GLN A 228 25.98 9.83 -13.76
CA GLN A 228 26.56 8.81 -12.87
C GLN A 228 26.14 9.08 -11.43
N CYS A 229 25.86 8.03 -10.68
CA CYS A 229 25.50 8.12 -9.28
C CYS A 229 26.71 8.05 -8.36
N TRP A 230 26.69 8.92 -7.36
CA TRP A 230 27.58 8.78 -6.22
C TRP A 230 26.99 7.77 -5.24
N GLU A 231 27.66 6.65 -5.06
CA GLU A 231 27.20 5.54 -4.21
C GLU A 231 27.73 5.61 -2.78
N CYS A 232 28.83 6.36 -2.56
CA CYS A 232 29.34 6.63 -1.21
C CYS A 232 28.42 7.60 -0.46
N THR A 233 28.69 7.83 0.83
CA THR A 233 27.88 8.75 1.63
C THR A 233 27.94 10.18 1.08
N LYS A 234 26.88 10.95 1.32
CA LYS A 234 26.80 12.36 0.90
C LYS A 234 27.89 13.18 1.59
N GLU A 235 28.22 12.82 2.82
CA GLU A 235 29.24 13.44 3.67
C GLU A 235 30.66 13.20 3.12
N ASP A 236 30.91 12.03 2.52
CA ASP A 236 32.20 11.69 1.92
C ASP A 236 32.46 12.42 0.61
N TYR A 237 31.40 12.84 -0.11
CA TYR A 237 31.52 13.50 -1.40
C TYR A 237 32.50 14.69 -1.41
N PRO A 238 32.34 15.73 -0.56
CA PRO A 238 33.28 16.84 -0.55
C PRO A 238 34.70 16.40 -0.17
N VAL A 239 34.85 15.44 0.75
CA VAL A 239 36.17 14.99 1.23
C VAL A 239 36.94 14.28 0.13
N ILE A 240 36.30 13.29 -0.51
CA ILE A 240 36.93 12.46 -1.53
C ILE A 240 37.21 13.30 -2.78
N THR A 241 36.23 14.07 -3.26
CA THR A 241 36.42 14.88 -4.48
C THR A 241 37.43 16.02 -4.27
N GLN A 242 37.50 16.62 -3.08
CA GLN A 242 38.50 17.65 -2.78
C GLN A 242 39.91 17.06 -2.70
N ARG A 243 40.09 15.88 -2.11
CA ARG A 243 41.39 15.18 -2.10
C ARG A 243 41.90 14.97 -3.52
N THR A 244 41.05 14.49 -4.42
CA THR A 244 41.44 14.28 -5.81
C THR A 244 41.75 15.58 -6.54
N LYS A 245 40.96 16.64 -6.30
CA LYS A 245 41.24 17.98 -6.85
C LYS A 245 42.60 18.51 -6.41
N LEU A 246 42.93 18.40 -5.11
CA LEU A 246 44.21 18.85 -4.57
C LEU A 246 45.38 18.04 -5.12
N ALA A 247 45.28 16.72 -5.15
CA ALA A 247 46.32 15.85 -5.71
C ALA A 247 46.55 16.10 -7.21
N LYS A 248 45.47 16.40 -7.96
CA LYS A 248 45.56 16.79 -9.38
C LYS A 248 46.26 18.13 -9.57
N VAL A 249 45.97 19.12 -8.74
CA VAL A 249 46.65 20.42 -8.78
C VAL A 249 48.14 20.26 -8.49
N GLU A 250 48.49 19.44 -7.51
CA GLU A 250 49.89 19.22 -7.13
C GLU A 250 50.69 18.51 -8.25
N THR A 251 50.12 17.48 -8.88
CA THR A 251 50.76 16.82 -10.03
C THR A 251 50.91 17.78 -11.22
N ALA A 252 49.91 18.63 -11.49
CA ALA A 252 49.99 19.67 -12.52
C ALA A 252 51.07 20.72 -12.21
N ARG A 253 51.17 21.17 -10.95
CA ARG A 253 52.16 22.15 -10.48
C ARG A 253 53.59 21.64 -10.62
N LEU A 254 53.83 20.38 -10.28
CA LEU A 254 55.15 19.75 -10.40
C LEU A 254 55.52 19.42 -11.85
N GLY A 255 54.53 19.22 -12.72
CA GLY A 255 54.74 18.93 -14.13
C GLY A 255 55.33 17.55 -14.40
N LYS A 256 55.82 17.34 -15.62
CA LYS A 256 56.35 16.05 -16.08
C LYS A 256 57.73 15.76 -15.48
N CYS A 257 58.06 14.48 -15.34
CA CYS A 257 59.42 14.05 -15.01
C CYS A 257 60.34 14.13 -16.23
N LEU A 258 61.57 14.58 -16.00
CA LEU A 258 62.62 14.78 -17.00
C LEU A 258 63.90 14.06 -16.55
N PRO A 259 64.71 13.50 -17.48
CA PRO A 259 65.89 12.68 -17.16
C PRO A 259 67.04 13.45 -16.48
N GLU A 260 67.04 14.78 -16.60
CA GLU A 260 68.01 15.67 -15.97
C GLU A 260 67.69 16.00 -14.50
N MET A 261 66.51 15.64 -13.99
CA MET A 261 66.12 15.87 -12.60
C MET A 261 66.98 15.04 -11.63
N ASP A 262 67.21 15.58 -10.42
CA ASP A 262 67.83 14.81 -9.35
C ASP A 262 66.83 13.84 -8.68
N ASN A 263 67.36 12.88 -7.90
CA ASN A 263 66.53 11.88 -7.23
C ASN A 263 65.49 12.51 -6.29
N THR A 264 65.81 13.64 -5.63
CA THR A 264 64.87 14.34 -4.74
C THR A 264 63.65 14.87 -5.51
N ALA A 265 63.88 15.55 -6.63
CA ALA A 265 62.84 16.08 -7.51
C ALA A 265 61.99 14.99 -8.15
N LEU A 266 62.60 13.84 -8.47
CA LEU A 266 61.90 12.66 -8.96
C LEU A 266 61.04 12.01 -7.88
N PHE A 267 61.56 11.82 -6.66
CA PHE A 267 60.80 11.25 -5.54
C PHE A 267 59.58 12.10 -5.17
N ILE A 268 59.72 13.44 -5.13
CA ILE A 268 58.59 14.34 -4.88
C ILE A 268 57.46 14.12 -5.91
N ARG A 269 57.81 13.99 -7.19
CA ARG A 269 56.83 13.74 -8.27
C ARG A 269 56.22 12.35 -8.21
N ILE A 270 57.01 11.32 -7.91
CA ILE A 270 56.51 9.95 -7.71
C ILE A 270 55.44 9.94 -6.61
N ASN A 271 55.72 10.58 -5.47
CA ASN A 271 54.77 10.66 -4.37
C ASN A 271 53.50 11.43 -4.75
N ALA A 272 53.63 12.55 -5.46
CA ALA A 272 52.47 13.31 -5.94
C ALA A 272 51.61 12.51 -6.93
N PHE A 273 52.22 11.80 -7.89
CA PHE A 273 51.49 10.93 -8.80
C PHE A 273 50.80 9.77 -8.07
N ASN A 274 51.48 9.13 -7.12
CA ASN A 274 50.90 8.04 -6.33
C ASN A 274 49.72 8.52 -5.48
N GLU A 275 49.82 9.70 -4.86
CA GLU A 275 48.72 10.29 -4.10
C GLU A 275 47.53 10.63 -5.01
N PHE A 276 47.78 11.17 -6.20
CA PHE A 276 46.73 11.41 -7.18
C PHE A 276 46.04 10.12 -7.65
N VAL A 277 46.82 9.06 -7.94
CA VAL A 277 46.28 7.75 -8.30
C VAL A 277 45.42 7.20 -7.17
N GLN A 278 45.88 7.25 -5.92
CA GLN A 278 45.08 6.77 -4.78
C GLN A 278 43.79 7.57 -4.58
N ALA A 279 43.88 8.90 -4.64
CA ALA A 279 42.70 9.75 -4.54
C ALA A 279 41.69 9.43 -5.66
N ARG A 280 42.17 9.20 -6.89
CA ARG A 280 41.33 8.87 -8.04
C ARG A 280 40.71 7.48 -7.94
N VAL A 281 41.46 6.46 -7.48
CA VAL A 281 40.91 5.12 -7.21
C VAL A 281 39.79 5.19 -6.18
N ASN A 282 40.00 5.92 -5.10
CA ASN A 282 39.01 6.10 -4.04
C ASN A 282 37.76 6.87 -4.53
N GLU A 283 37.93 7.88 -5.38
CA GLU A 283 36.80 8.58 -5.99
C GLU A 283 36.06 7.70 -7.00
N ASN A 284 36.80 6.91 -7.79
CA ASN A 284 36.26 5.98 -8.77
C ASN A 284 35.40 4.90 -8.12
N SER A 285 35.79 4.39 -6.95
CA SER A 285 34.96 3.42 -6.21
C SER A 285 33.62 3.98 -5.73
N CYS A 286 33.43 5.30 -5.78
CA CYS A 286 32.18 5.95 -5.38
C CYS A 286 31.27 6.35 -6.55
N TRP A 287 31.71 6.21 -7.80
CA TRP A 287 30.91 6.58 -8.97
C TRP A 287 30.44 5.36 -9.76
N ALA A 288 29.15 5.29 -10.05
CA ALA A 288 28.54 4.23 -10.84
C ALA A 288 27.54 4.77 -11.88
N PRO A 289 27.66 4.41 -13.17
CA PRO A 289 28.80 3.66 -13.74
C PRO A 289 30.09 4.48 -13.64
N LEU A 290 31.24 3.81 -13.72
CA LEU A 290 32.56 4.43 -13.62
C LEU A 290 32.82 5.44 -14.75
N ASP A 291 33.40 6.61 -14.46
CA ASP A 291 33.69 7.64 -15.48
C ASP A 291 34.91 7.21 -16.31
N PRO A 292 34.78 6.96 -17.63
CA PRO A 292 35.93 6.59 -18.46
C PRO A 292 37.06 7.62 -18.45
N GLY A 293 36.72 8.90 -18.33
CA GLY A 293 37.69 10.00 -18.19
C GLY A 293 38.39 10.02 -16.84
N HIS A 294 37.74 9.56 -15.76
CA HIS A 294 38.40 9.38 -14.47
C HIS A 294 39.33 8.17 -14.48
N VAL A 295 38.94 7.07 -15.14
CA VAL A 295 39.79 5.90 -15.36
C VAL A 295 41.03 6.27 -16.16
N GLN A 296 40.87 7.06 -17.23
CA GLN A 296 42.02 7.52 -18.01
C GLN A 296 42.96 8.40 -17.19
N GLN A 297 42.43 9.32 -16.38
CA GLN A 297 43.25 10.15 -15.48
C GLN A 297 44.04 9.31 -14.46
N GLU A 298 43.43 8.25 -13.92
CA GLU A 298 44.12 7.31 -13.05
C GLU A 298 45.30 6.64 -13.77
N GLN A 299 45.08 6.14 -14.99
CA GLN A 299 46.12 5.51 -15.81
C GLN A 299 47.24 6.48 -16.16
N ASP A 300 46.91 7.73 -16.51
CA ASP A 300 47.89 8.79 -16.79
C ASP A 300 48.76 9.07 -15.56
N GLY A 301 48.17 9.07 -14.35
CA GLY A 301 48.89 9.20 -13.09
C GLY A 301 49.88 8.04 -12.86
N ARG A 302 49.44 6.80 -13.09
CA ARG A 302 50.28 5.59 -12.99
C ARG A 302 51.46 5.65 -13.96
N ASN A 303 51.19 6.04 -15.21
CA ASN A 303 52.22 6.23 -16.24
C ASN A 303 53.21 7.33 -15.87
N GLY A 304 52.73 8.42 -15.26
CA GLY A 304 53.55 9.49 -14.71
C GLY A 304 54.54 8.98 -13.66
N ALA A 305 54.06 8.29 -12.63
CA ALA A 305 54.88 7.71 -11.57
C ALA A 305 55.94 6.72 -12.12
N LEU A 306 55.54 5.85 -13.05
CA LEU A 306 56.43 4.89 -13.70
C LEU A 306 57.55 5.61 -14.47
N LYS A 307 57.19 6.66 -15.23
CA LYS A 307 58.18 7.45 -15.98
C LYS A 307 59.20 8.11 -15.06
N CYS A 308 58.77 8.67 -13.93
CA CYS A 308 59.68 9.25 -12.94
C CYS A 308 60.62 8.20 -12.33
N THR A 309 60.07 7.02 -12.02
CA THR A 309 60.84 5.89 -11.47
C THR A 309 61.95 5.45 -12.42
N ASN A 310 61.68 5.43 -13.73
CA ASN A 310 62.67 5.08 -14.75
C ASN A 310 63.83 6.09 -14.88
N TYR A 311 63.71 7.29 -14.31
CA TYR A 311 64.78 8.31 -14.32
C TYR A 311 65.59 8.35 -13.02
N LEU A 312 65.23 7.54 -12.00
CA LEU A 312 66.02 7.43 -10.76
C LEU A 312 67.41 6.85 -11.06
N LYS A 313 68.43 7.40 -10.40
CA LYS A 313 69.84 7.01 -10.54
C LYS A 313 70.37 6.34 -9.29
#